data_AF-D3KZ67-F1
#
_entry.id   AF-D3KZ67-F1
#
_cell.length_a   1.000
_cell.length_b   1.000
_cell.length_c   1.000
_cell.angle_alpha   90.00
_cell.angle_beta   90.00
_cell.angle_gamma   90.00
#
_symmetry.space_group_name_H-M   'P 1'
#
loop_
_entity.id
_entity.type
_entity.pdbx_description
1 polymer ?
#
loop_
_entity_poly.entity_id
_entity_poly.type
_entity_poly.pdbx_seq_one_letter_code
_entity_poly.pdbx_strand_id
1 'polypeptide(L)'
;DVRELKEKYLNIFMKEFEKVDTIYEKVLVLKSLANAGIDLSVYELEKIILNKREELLVRMEAIDALRLLKDVMPRKIQSILMPVYQSRVEQPELRMAALVRIMHTLPHHPVIVQIISTMEREPNQQV
;
A
#
# COMPACT_ATOMS: atom_id res chain seq x y z
N ASP A 1 -5.21 24.24 -12.76
CA ASP A 1 -6.19 23.14 -12.59
C ASP A 1 -5.92 22.40 -11.26
N VAL A 2 -6.94 21.86 -10.57
CA VAL A 2 -6.76 21.07 -9.33
C VAL A 2 -5.93 19.81 -9.59
N ARG A 3 -6.07 19.20 -10.77
CA ARG A 3 -5.30 18.02 -11.16
C ARG A 3 -3.81 18.34 -11.32
N GLU A 4 -3.48 19.42 -12.04
CA GLU A 4 -2.09 19.88 -12.20
C GLU A 4 -1.42 20.16 -10.84
N LEU A 5 -2.17 20.71 -9.88
CA LEU A 5 -1.66 20.97 -8.54
C LEU A 5 -1.32 19.66 -7.81
N LYS A 6 -2.19 18.65 -7.89
CA LYS A 6 -1.94 17.31 -7.33
C LYS A 6 -0.71 16.66 -7.96
N GLU A 7 -0.58 16.73 -9.29
CA GLU A 7 0.58 16.20 -10.02
C GLU A 7 1.88 16.90 -9.59
N LYS A 8 1.86 18.23 -9.46
CA LYS A 8 3.00 19.01 -8.97
C LYS A 8 3.45 18.55 -7.59
N TYR A 9 2.53 18.42 -6.63
CA TYR A 9 2.90 18.00 -5.27
C TYR A 9 3.31 16.53 -5.19
N LEU A 10 2.65 15.64 -5.94
CA LEU A 10 3.09 14.26 -6.06
C LEU A 10 4.54 14.18 -6.56
N ASN A 11 4.87 14.92 -7.62
CA ASN A 11 6.22 14.97 -8.15
C ASN A 11 7.25 15.49 -7.13
N ILE A 12 6.88 16.43 -6.26
CA ILE A 12 7.76 16.90 -5.19
C ILE A 12 8.02 15.78 -4.18
N PHE A 13 6.97 15.09 -3.72
CA PHE A 13 7.13 13.97 -2.78
C PHE A 13 7.98 12.84 -3.38
N MET A 14 7.72 12.46 -4.63
CA MET A 14 8.47 11.37 -5.27
C MET A 14 9.94 11.71 -5.49
N LYS A 15 10.25 12.95 -5.89
CA LYS A 15 11.64 13.41 -5.99
C LYS A 15 12.35 13.38 -4.65
N GLU A 16 11.68 13.77 -3.56
CA GLU A 16 12.29 13.68 -2.24
C GLU A 16 12.46 12.23 -1.80
N PHE A 17 11.48 11.36 -2.04
CA PHE A 17 11.56 9.92 -1.76
C PHE A 17 12.75 9.24 -2.45
N GLU A 18 13.01 9.59 -3.71
CA GLU A 18 14.13 9.05 -4.50
C GLU A 18 15.49 9.60 -4.06
N LYS A 19 15.53 10.80 -3.46
CA LYS A 19 16.76 11.48 -3.06
C LYS A 19 17.26 11.04 -1.69
N VAL A 20 16.36 10.68 -0.78
CA VAL A 20 16.73 10.34 0.60
C VAL A 20 17.24 8.92 0.74
N ASP A 21 18.26 8.74 1.57
CA ASP A 21 18.96 7.45 1.69
C ASP A 21 18.47 6.62 2.88
N THR A 22 17.92 7.25 3.92
CA THR A 22 17.57 6.55 5.15
C THR A 22 16.12 6.06 5.14
N ILE A 23 15.89 4.91 5.80
CA ILE A 23 14.55 4.37 6.06
C ILE A 23 13.66 5.43 6.72
N TYR A 24 14.20 6.15 7.70
CA TYR A 24 13.47 7.17 8.45
C TYR A 24 12.95 8.28 7.53
N GLU A 25 13.79 8.82 6.64
CA GLU A 25 13.39 9.88 5.72
C GLU A 25 12.40 9.39 4.67
N LYS A 26 12.61 8.18 4.11
CA LYS A 26 11.65 7.56 3.19
C LYS A 26 10.27 7.41 3.84
N VAL A 27 10.23 6.92 5.08
CA VAL A 27 8.99 6.80 5.87
C VAL A 27 8.36 8.17 6.12
N LEU A 28 9.15 9.20 6.43
CA LEU A 28 8.65 10.56 6.63
C LEU A 28 8.01 11.12 5.35
N VAL A 29 8.61 10.89 4.19
CA VAL A 29 8.04 11.29 2.89
C VAL A 29 6.72 10.57 2.64
N LEU A 30 6.67 9.25 2.86
CA LEU A 30 5.44 8.46 2.69
C LEU A 30 4.32 8.89 3.65
N LYS A 31 4.64 9.18 4.92
CA LYS A 31 3.68 9.74 5.89
C LYS A 31 3.11 11.08 5.43
N SER A 32 3.97 11.93 4.87
CA SER A 32 3.59 13.23 4.35
C SER A 32 2.67 13.10 3.13
N LEU A 33 3.01 12.20 2.20
CA LEU A 33 2.18 11.88 1.03
C LEU A 33 0.81 11.30 1.44
N ALA A 34 0.81 10.40 2.43
CA ALA A 34 -0.40 9.80 2.97
C ALA A 34 -1.34 10.84 3.59
N ASN A 35 -0.80 11.80 4.34
CA ASN A 35 -1.58 12.90 4.92
C ASN A 35 -2.12 13.87 3.86
N ALA A 36 -1.40 14.02 2.74
CA ALA A 36 -1.85 14.85 1.62
C ALA A 36 -3.04 14.23 0.87
N GLY A 37 -3.26 12.92 0.96
CA GLY A 37 -4.43 12.25 0.37
C GLY A 37 -4.50 12.39 -1.16
N ILE A 38 -3.35 12.50 -1.83
CA ILE A 38 -3.30 12.67 -3.29
C ILE A 38 -3.67 11.35 -3.97
N ASP A 39 -4.85 11.28 -4.57
CA ASP A 39 -5.35 10.10 -5.30
C ASP A 39 -4.44 9.63 -6.43
N LEU A 40 -3.79 10.55 -7.14
CA LEU A 40 -2.82 10.24 -8.19
C LEU A 40 -1.60 9.44 -7.69
N SER A 41 -1.35 9.43 -6.38
CA SER A 41 -0.21 8.72 -5.79
C SER A 41 -0.31 7.20 -5.84
N VAL A 42 -1.51 6.63 -6.10
CA VAL A 42 -1.73 5.18 -6.03
C VAL A 42 -0.78 4.37 -6.90
N TYR A 43 -0.40 4.89 -8.08
CA TYR A 43 0.52 4.21 -8.99
C TYR A 43 1.95 4.19 -8.47
N GLU A 44 2.39 5.27 -7.82
CA GLU A 44 3.72 5.32 -7.22
C GLU A 44 3.79 4.48 -5.95
N LEU A 45 2.73 4.50 -5.13
CA LEU A 45 2.61 3.63 -3.96
C LEU A 45 2.62 2.15 -4.37
N GLU A 46 1.94 1.76 -5.44
CA GLU A 46 1.97 0.39 -5.98
C GLU A 46 3.39 -0.06 -6.33
N LYS A 47 4.19 0.80 -6.99
CA LYS A 47 5.60 0.49 -7.31
C LYS A 47 6.42 0.25 -6.05
N ILE A 48 6.25 1.09 -5.02
CA ILE A 48 6.98 0.96 -3.76
C ILE A 48 6.57 -0.33 -3.03
N ILE A 49 5.26 -0.60 -2.92
CA ILE A 49 4.73 -1.80 -2.26
C ILE A 49 5.27 -3.08 -2.90
N LEU A 50 5.36 -3.13 -4.23
CA LEU A 50 5.81 -4.30 -4.98
C LEU A 50 7.34 -4.41 -5.11
N ASN A 51 8.09 -3.37 -4.74
CA ASN A 51 9.54 -3.37 -4.84
C ASN A 51 10.18 -4.19 -3.69
N LYS A 52 10.53 -5.45 -3.98
CA LYS A 52 11.20 -6.35 -3.02
C LYS A 52 12.61 -5.91 -2.60
N ARG A 53 13.21 -4.91 -3.27
CA ARG A 53 14.49 -4.31 -2.87
C ARG A 53 14.34 -3.19 -1.85
N GLU A 54 13.11 -2.71 -1.64
CA GLU A 54 12.83 -1.67 -0.66
C GLU A 54 12.65 -2.30 0.73
N GLU A 55 13.00 -1.52 1.75
CA GLU A 55 12.96 -1.96 3.14
C GLU A 55 11.52 -2.27 3.60
N LEU A 56 11.36 -3.28 4.45
CA LEU A 56 10.04 -3.76 4.89
C LEU A 56 9.19 -2.61 5.45
N LEU A 57 9.77 -1.78 6.32
CA LEU A 57 9.08 -0.63 6.93
C LEU A 57 8.60 0.38 5.90
N VAL A 58 9.38 0.63 4.85
CA VAL A 58 9.02 1.56 3.77
C VAL A 58 7.87 0.98 2.95
N ARG A 59 7.92 -0.32 2.63
CA ARG A 59 6.82 -1.01 1.92
C ARG A 59 5.52 -1.03 2.74
N MET A 60 5.61 -1.27 4.05
CA MET A 60 4.47 -1.21 4.97
C MET A 60 3.87 0.20 5.06
N GLU A 61 4.71 1.24 5.12
CA GLU A 61 4.23 2.62 5.13
C GLU A 61 3.55 2.99 3.81
N ALA A 62 4.03 2.47 2.68
CA ALA A 62 3.36 2.67 1.39
C ALA A 62 1.97 1.99 1.35
N ILE A 63 1.78 0.83 2.00
CA ILE A 63 0.45 0.24 2.20
C ILE A 63 -0.43 1.15 3.08
N ASP A 64 0.13 1.71 4.16
CA ASP A 64 -0.63 2.61 5.01
C ASP A 64 -1.01 3.92 4.32
N ALA A 65 -0.18 4.40 3.40
CA ALA A 65 -0.47 5.60 2.61
C ALA A 65 -1.74 5.48 1.75
N LEU A 66 -2.20 4.27 1.46
CA LEU A 66 -3.47 4.02 0.78
C LEU A 66 -4.71 4.31 1.66
N ARG A 67 -4.54 4.60 2.96
CA ARG A 67 -5.65 4.70 3.94
C ARG A 67 -6.72 5.72 3.58
N LEU A 68 -6.33 6.88 3.05
CA LEU A 68 -7.28 7.94 2.67
C LEU A 68 -7.88 7.71 1.28
N LEU A 69 -7.34 6.74 0.52
CA LEU A 69 -7.80 6.41 -0.83
C LEU A 69 -8.85 5.28 -0.82
N LYS A 70 -9.10 4.65 0.32
CA LYS A 70 -10.00 3.49 0.47
C LYS A 70 -11.42 3.76 -0.02
N ASP A 71 -11.93 4.97 0.20
CA ASP A 71 -13.30 5.35 -0.16
C ASP A 71 -13.38 5.85 -1.62
N VAL A 72 -12.25 6.28 -2.18
CA VAL A 72 -12.15 6.81 -3.56
C VAL A 72 -11.92 5.68 -4.57
N MET A 73 -11.09 4.70 -4.23
CA MET A 73 -10.66 3.65 -5.15
C MET A 73 -10.50 2.26 -4.49
N PRO A 74 -11.53 1.75 -3.80
CA PRO A 74 -11.45 0.50 -3.03
C PRO A 74 -11.01 -0.69 -3.89
N ARG A 75 -11.54 -0.80 -5.12
CA ARG A 75 -11.20 -1.90 -6.04
C ARG A 75 -9.74 -1.89 -6.48
N LYS A 76 -9.15 -0.71 -6.71
CA LYS A 76 -7.73 -0.59 -7.08
C LYS A 76 -6.84 -1.01 -5.92
N ILE A 77 -7.15 -0.56 -4.70
CA ILE A 77 -6.43 -0.98 -3.48
C ILE A 77 -6.50 -2.49 -3.29
N GLN A 78 -7.69 -3.09 -3.41
CA GLN A 78 -7.86 -4.56 -3.35
C GLN A 78 -6.99 -5.28 -4.39
N SER A 79 -6.95 -4.78 -5.63
CA SER A 79 -6.14 -5.39 -6.71
C SER A 79 -4.64 -5.31 -6.47
N ILE A 80 -4.15 -4.24 -5.83
CA ILE A 80 -2.73 -4.07 -5.50
C ILE A 80 -2.34 -5.00 -4.35
N LEU A 81 -3.19 -5.08 -3.32
CA LEU A 81 -2.84 -5.73 -2.05
C LEU A 81 -3.16 -7.22 -2.01
N MET A 82 -4.12 -7.71 -2.79
CA MET A 82 -4.47 -9.13 -2.80
C MET A 82 -3.26 -10.02 -3.16
N PRO A 83 -2.46 -9.72 -4.20
CA PRO A 83 -1.24 -10.48 -4.49
C PRO A 83 -0.22 -10.44 -3.35
N VAL A 84 -0.11 -9.33 -2.63
CA VAL A 84 0.79 -9.20 -1.48
C VAL A 84 0.32 -10.11 -0.34
N TYR A 85 -0.96 -10.07 0.03
CA TYR A 85 -1.54 -10.92 1.05
C TYR A 85 -1.41 -12.42 0.72
N GLN A 86 -1.67 -12.81 -0.53
CA GLN A 86 -1.63 -14.20 -0.98
C GLN A 86 -0.21 -14.76 -1.15
N SER A 87 0.80 -13.89 -1.22
CA SER A 87 2.18 -14.29 -1.48
C SER A 87 2.88 -14.82 -0.23
N ARG A 88 3.07 -16.15 -0.16
CA ARG A 88 3.81 -16.82 0.93
C ARG A 88 5.30 -16.47 0.99
N VAL A 89 5.84 -15.83 -0.05
CA VAL A 89 7.23 -15.36 -0.06
C VAL A 89 7.39 -13.96 0.54
N GLU A 90 6.28 -13.25 0.77
CA GLU A 90 6.32 -11.95 1.45
C GLU A 90 6.37 -12.15 2.97
N GLN A 91 6.96 -11.17 3.66
CA GLN A 91 7.06 -11.18 5.13
C GLN A 91 5.66 -11.14 5.77
N PRO A 92 5.40 -11.88 6.87
CA PRO A 92 4.11 -11.92 7.54
C PRO A 92 3.53 -10.54 7.85
N GLU A 93 4.37 -9.61 8.32
CA GLU A 93 3.99 -8.25 8.68
C GLU A 93 3.45 -7.48 7.47
N LEU A 94 4.06 -7.64 6.30
CA LEU A 94 3.61 -7.00 5.07
C LEU A 94 2.28 -7.60 4.59
N ARG A 95 2.14 -8.93 4.69
CA ARG A 95 0.91 -9.65 4.33
C ARG A 95 -0.26 -9.23 5.22
N MET A 96 -0.01 -9.07 6.51
CA MET A 96 -1.01 -8.62 7.48
C MET A 96 -1.38 -7.14 7.29
N ALA A 97 -0.39 -6.28 7.00
CA ALA A 97 -0.68 -4.90 6.61
C ALA A 97 -1.58 -4.83 5.36
N ALA A 98 -1.29 -5.67 4.35
CA ALA A 98 -2.12 -5.78 3.15
C ALA A 98 -3.55 -6.26 3.48
N LEU A 99 -3.70 -7.32 4.27
CA LEU A 99 -5.02 -7.84 4.68
C LEU A 99 -5.86 -6.79 5.42
N VAL A 100 -5.28 -6.15 6.44
CA VAL A 100 -5.96 -5.11 7.22
C VAL A 100 -6.42 -3.97 6.31
N ARG A 101 -5.55 -3.53 5.39
CA ARG A 101 -5.89 -2.46 4.45
C ARG A 101 -6.96 -2.89 3.44
N ILE A 102 -6.96 -4.15 2.97
CA ILE A 102 -8.05 -4.71 2.15
C ILE A 102 -9.37 -4.66 2.93
N MET A 103 -9.40 -5.13 4.19
CA MET A 103 -10.63 -5.14 4.99
C MET A 103 -11.20 -3.74 5.23
N HIS A 104 -10.34 -2.73 5.39
CA HIS A 104 -10.76 -1.34 5.49
C HIS A 104 -11.44 -0.79 4.22
N THR A 105 -11.32 -1.45 3.07
CA THR A 105 -12.06 -1.08 1.84
C THR A 105 -13.50 -1.61 1.81
N LEU A 106 -13.96 -2.27 2.89
CA LEU A 106 -15.27 -2.93 2.96
C LEU A 106 -15.50 -3.85 1.75
N PRO A 107 -14.64 -4.86 1.55
CA PRO A 107 -14.66 -5.66 0.33
C PRO A 107 -15.95 -6.47 0.20
N HIS A 108 -16.48 -6.52 -1.02
CA HIS A 108 -17.64 -7.31 -1.38
C HIS A 108 -17.40 -8.82 -1.23
N HIS A 109 -18.48 -9.59 -1.11
CA HIS A 109 -18.46 -11.02 -0.80
C HIS A 109 -17.43 -11.87 -1.59
N PRO A 110 -17.26 -11.73 -2.92
CA PRO A 110 -16.27 -12.54 -3.65
C PRO A 110 -14.83 -12.35 -3.15
N VAL A 111 -14.47 -11.13 -2.75
CA VAL A 111 -13.14 -10.81 -2.22
C VAL A 111 -12.97 -11.41 -0.83
N ILE A 112 -14.02 -11.40 0.01
CA ILE A 112 -14.02 -12.08 1.31
C ILE A 112 -13.81 -13.58 1.14
N VAL A 113 -14.51 -14.23 0.20
CA VAL A 113 -14.34 -15.66 -0.09
C VAL A 113 -12.90 -15.97 -0.50
N GLN A 114 -12.28 -15.12 -1.31
CA GLN A 114 -10.88 -15.26 -1.70
C GLN A 114 -9.93 -15.15 -0.50
N ILE A 115 -10.20 -14.24 0.44
CA ILE A 115 -9.43 -14.09 1.69
C ILE A 115 -9.53 -15.37 2.52
N ILE A 116 -10.75 -15.85 2.78
CA ILE A 116 -11.00 -17.06 3.57
C ILE A 116 -10.30 -18.28 2.95
N SER A 117 -10.45 -18.48 1.63
CA SER A 117 -9.80 -19.60 0.94
C SER A 117 -8.27 -19.54 1.02
N THR A 118 -7.69 -18.34 1.11
CA THR A 118 -6.25 -18.15 1.32
C THR A 118 -5.88 -18.54 2.75
N MET A 119 -6.65 -18.06 3.73
CA MET A 119 -6.46 -18.31 5.16
C MET A 119 -6.58 -19.80 5.53
N GLU A 120 -7.56 -20.52 4.98
CA GLU A 120 -7.74 -21.96 5.22
C GLU A 120 -6.52 -22.81 4.84
N ARG A 121 -5.68 -22.29 3.95
CA ARG A 121 -4.48 -22.97 3.43
C ARG A 121 -3.20 -22.37 3.98
N GLU A 122 -3.27 -21.42 4.91
CA GLU A 122 -2.11 -20.70 5.41
C GLU A 122 -1.36 -21.53 6.47
N PRO A 123 -0.10 -21.93 6.21
CA PRO A 123 0.71 -22.64 7.21
C PRO A 123 1.33 -21.71 8.25
N ASN A 124 1.50 -20.41 7.96
CA ASN A 124 2.12 -19.46 8.87
C ASN A 124 1.10 -18.94 9.89
N GLN A 125 1.26 -19.30 11.16
CA GLN A 125 0.34 -18.90 12.24
C GLN A 125 0.32 -17.39 12.55
N GLN A 126 1.26 -16.61 11.98
CA GLN A 126 1.28 -15.15 12.12
C GLN A 126 0.39 -14.42 11.11
N VAL A 127 -0.06 -15.11 10.04
CA VAL A 127 -0.90 -14.57 8.96
C VAL A 127 -2.30 -15.17 9.02
#